data_AF-A0A964V0Q6-F1
#
_entry.id   AF-A0A964V0Q6-F1
#
_cell.length_a   1.000
_cell.length_b   1.000
_cell.length_c   1.000
_cell.angle_alpha   90.00
_cell.angle_beta   90.00
_cell.angle_gamma   90.00
#
_symmetry.space_group_name_H-M   'P 1'
#
loop_
_entity.id
_entity.type
_entity.pdbx_description
1 polymer ?
#
loop_
_entity_poly.entity_id
_entity_poly.type
_entity_poly.pdbx_seq_one_letter_code
_entity_poly.pdbx_strand_id
1 'polypeptide(L)' 'MATIESFAGAMTDIGPMYPFVGTEMLMVIVVGAFWIVWHILQLRAESREFEEDLARLRSKDTLRKALEREG' A
#
# COMPACT_ATOMS: atom_id res chain seq x y z
N MET A 1 -23.31 45.27 4.91
CA MET A 1 -22.59 44.09 5.45
C MET A 1 -23.59 42.95 5.40
N ALA A 2 -23.40 41.98 4.49
CA ALA A 2 -24.35 40.88 4.35
C ALA A 2 -24.15 39.89 5.51
N THR A 3 -25.21 39.69 6.28
CA THR A 3 -25.27 38.71 7.38
C THR A 3 -25.72 37.36 6.78
N ILE A 4 -25.04 36.26 7.12
CA ILE A 4 -25.45 34.91 6.69
C ILE A 4 -26.71 34.54 7.48
N GLU A 5 -27.88 34.58 6.85
CA GLU A 5 -29.18 34.28 7.50
C GLU A 5 -29.50 32.77 7.55
N SER A 6 -28.75 31.92 6.84
CA SER A 6 -29.05 30.48 6.75
C SER A 6 -27.87 29.66 6.22
N PHE A 7 -27.52 28.57 6.92
CA PHE A 7 -26.63 27.50 6.41
C PHE A 7 -27.39 26.42 5.60
N ALA A 8 -28.69 26.60 5.41
CA ALA A 8 -29.58 25.69 4.67
C ALA A 8 -29.84 26.17 3.23
N GLY A 9 -29.15 27.21 2.76
CA GLY A 9 -29.08 27.54 1.33
C GLY A 9 -28.44 26.37 0.58
N ALA A 10 -28.94 26.06 -0.62
CA ALA A 10 -28.48 24.92 -1.42
C ALA A 10 -26.95 24.86 -1.41
N MET A 11 -26.38 23.71 -0.99
CA MET A 11 -24.92 23.56 -0.82
C MET A 11 -24.10 23.88 -2.09
N THR A 12 -24.77 24.05 -3.22
CA THR A 12 -24.23 24.51 -4.50
C THR A 12 -23.90 26.00 -4.57
N ASP A 13 -24.50 26.87 -3.74
CA ASP A 13 -24.27 28.32 -3.75
C ASP A 13 -23.10 28.78 -2.85
N ILE A 14 -22.61 27.87 -2.00
CA ILE A 14 -21.44 28.12 -1.16
C ILE A 14 -20.24 27.70 -1.99
N GLY A 15 -19.39 28.66 -2.38
CA GLY A 15 -18.13 28.40 -3.09
C GLY A 15 -17.22 27.42 -2.33
N PRO A 16 -16.02 27.09 -2.86
CA PRO A 16 -15.16 26.03 -2.33
C PRO A 16 -15.02 26.09 -0.79
N MET A 17 -15.63 25.16 -0.06
CA MET A 17 -15.64 25.19 1.41
C MET A 17 -14.27 24.90 2.01
N TYR A 18 -13.39 24.21 1.28
CA TYR A 18 -12.06 23.83 1.73
C TYR A 18 -11.07 23.87 0.55
N PRO A 19 -9.75 23.99 0.81
CA PRO A 19 -8.75 23.95 -0.25
C PRO A 19 -8.76 22.59 -0.97
N PHE A 20 -8.52 22.59 -2.29
CA PHE A 20 -8.47 21.40 -3.15
C PHE A 20 -9.82 20.78 -3.56
N VAL A 21 -10.94 21.46 -3.32
CA VAL A 21 -12.26 21.09 -3.88
C VAL A 21 -12.17 20.93 -5.41
N GLY A 22 -12.68 19.82 -5.93
CA GLY A 22 -12.63 19.45 -7.34
C GLY A 22 -11.40 18.63 -7.74
N THR A 23 -10.41 18.47 -6.85
CA THR A 23 -9.23 17.63 -7.10
C THR A 23 -9.28 16.29 -6.36
N GLU A 24 -10.39 15.98 -5.69
CA GLU A 24 -10.54 14.77 -4.87
C GLU A 24 -10.26 13.51 -5.69
N MET A 25 -10.83 13.41 -6.90
CA MET A 25 -10.60 12.27 -7.78
C MET A 25 -9.14 12.13 -8.22
N LEU A 26 -8.46 13.24 -8.44
CA LEU A 26 -7.04 13.26 -8.81
C LEU A 26 -6.18 12.74 -7.64
N MET A 27 -6.46 13.21 -6.42
CA MET A 27 -5.79 12.73 -5.21
C MET A 27 -6.05 11.24 -4.95
N VAL A 28 -7.30 10.78 -5.12
CA VAL A 28 -7.66 9.37 -4.99
C VAL A 28 -6.88 8.51 -5.97
N ILE A 29 -6.75 8.94 -7.23
CA ILE A 29 -5.97 8.20 -8.23
C ILE A 29 -4.49 8.15 -7.85
N VAL A 30 -3.91 9.27 -7.42
CA VAL A 30 -2.50 9.34 -7.02
C VAL A 30 -2.21 8.42 -5.84
N VAL A 31 -3.04 8.50 -4.79
CA VAL A 31 -2.90 7.65 -3.60
C VAL A 31 -3.13 6.17 -3.97
N GLY A 32 -4.14 5.88 -4.79
CA GLY A 32 -4.41 4.53 -5.28
C GLY A 32 -3.25 3.94 -6.08
N ALA A 33 -2.66 4.72 -6.98
CA ALA A 33 -1.50 4.29 -7.77
C ALA A 33 -0.28 4.01 -6.88
N PHE A 34 0.02 4.91 -5.93
CA PHE A 34 1.09 4.70 -4.96
C PHE A 34 0.86 3.43 -4.13
N TRP A 35 -0.38 3.22 -3.66
CA TRP A 35 -0.76 2.06 -2.87
C TRP A 35 -0.57 0.74 -3.64
N ILE A 36 -0.98 0.70 -4.91
CA ILE A 36 -0.80 -0.49 -5.77
C ILE A 36 0.68 -0.78 -5.99
N VAL A 37 1.48 0.24 -6.33
CA VAL A 37 2.93 0.07 -6.53
C VAL A 37 3.61 -0.43 -5.27
N TRP A 38 3.24 0.13 -4.10
CA TRP A 38 3.74 -0.31 -2.81
C TRP A 38 3.46 -1.81 -2.57
N HIS A 39 2.23 -2.27 -2.79
CA HIS A 39 1.88 -3.68 -2.62
C HIS A 39 2.67 -4.62 -3.53
N ILE A 40 2.91 -4.22 -4.78
CA ILE A 40 3.72 -5.02 -5.71
C ILE A 40 5.15 -5.17 -5.19
N LEU A 41 5.74 -4.10 -4.65
CA LEU A 41 7.09 -4.14 -4.08
C LEU A 41 7.15 -4.97 -2.80
N GLN A 42 6.15 -4.83 -1.92
CA GLN A 42 6.00 -5.61 -0.69
C GLN A 42 5.96 -7.11 -1.00
N LEU A 43 5.09 -7.54 -1.92
CA LEU A 43 4.95 -8.94 -2.33
C LEU A 43 6.26 -9.49 -2.93
N ARG A 44 6.96 -8.69 -3.72
CA ARG A 44 8.24 -9.09 -4.33
C ARG A 44 9.37 -9.19 -3.30
N ALA A 45 9.39 -8.33 -2.29
CA ALA A 45 10.34 -8.39 -1.20
C ALA A 45 10.12 -9.67 -0.37
N GLU A 46 8.87 -9.94 0.02
CA GLU A 46 8.51 -11.15 0.77
C GLU A 46 8.84 -12.42 -0.02
N SER A 47 8.54 -12.46 -1.31
CA SER A 47 8.83 -13.63 -2.16
C SER A 47 10.32 -13.97 -2.22
N ARG A 48 11.21 -12.96 -2.24
CA ARG A 48 12.67 -13.19 -2.25
C ARG A 48 13.16 -13.77 -0.93
N GLU A 49 12.66 -13.26 0.18
CA GLU A 49 13.04 -13.75 1.50
C GLU A 49 12.58 -15.19 1.71
N PHE A 50 11.36 -15.54 1.27
CA PHE A 50 10.87 -16.90 1.29
C PHE A 50 11.73 -17.88 0.45
N GLU A 51 12.20 -17.48 -0.73
CA GLU A 51 13.09 -18.33 -1.55
C GLU A 51 14.45 -18.56 -0.90
N GLU A 52 15.03 -17.52 -0.29
CA GLU A 52 16.31 -17.61 0.43
C GLU A 52 16.19 -18.53 1.66
N ASP A 53 15.09 -18.41 2.42
CA ASP A 53 14.81 -19.27 3.57
C ASP A 53 14.59 -20.74 3.17
N LEU A 54 13.83 -20.99 2.08
CA LEU A 54 13.65 -22.34 1.54
C LEU A 54 14.98 -22.95 1.08
N ALA A 55 15.83 -22.16 0.42
CA ALA A 55 17.15 -22.61 0.00
C ALA A 55 18.03 -22.97 1.20
N ARG A 56 17.99 -22.18 2.27
CA ARG A 56 18.76 -22.40 3.50
C ARG A 56 18.28 -23.62 4.29
N LEU A 57 16.96 -23.83 4.38
CA LEU A 57 16.39 -25.02 5.01
C LEU A 57 16.78 -26.28 4.24
N ARG A 58 16.62 -26.27 2.91
CA ARG A 58 17.02 -27.39 2.05
C ARG A 58 18.51 -27.72 2.19
N SER A 59 19.38 -26.72 2.30
CA SER A 59 20.82 -26.96 2.49
C SER A 59 21.11 -27.62 3.83
N LYS A 60 20.48 -27.17 4.93
CA LYS A 60 20.66 -27.76 6.25
C LYS A 60 20.17 -29.21 6.32
N ASP A 61 18.99 -29.49 5.78
CA ASP A 61 18.44 -30.86 5.72
C ASP A 61 19.31 -31.78 4.85
N THR A 62 19.79 -31.27 3.72
CA THR A 62 20.67 -32.05 2.81
C THR A 62 22.02 -32.32 3.46
N LEU A 63 22.61 -31.32 4.13
CA LEU A 63 23.87 -31.48 4.87
C LEU A 63 23.72 -32.46 6.03
N ARG A 64 22.61 -32.41 6.78
CA ARG A 64 22.34 -33.33 7.87
C ARG A 64 22.17 -34.77 7.38
N LYS A 65 21.44 -34.98 6.28
CA LYS A 65 21.29 -36.31 5.65
C LYS A 65 22.59 -36.85 5.08
N ALA A 66 23.45 -35.99 4.56
CA ALA A 66 24.78 -36.38 4.09
C ALA A 66 25.67 -36.80 5.27
N LEU A 67 25.63 -36.05 6.38
CA LEU A 67 26.39 -36.36 7.59
C LEU A 67 25.94 -37.66 8.27
N GLU A 68 24.63 -37.91 8.36
CA GLU A 68 24.06 -39.17 8.91
C GLU A 68 24.37 -40.40 8.03
N ARG A 69 24.79 -40.21 6.78
CA ARG A 69 25.14 -41.30 5.85
C ARG A 69 26.64 -41.64 5.85
N GLU A 70 27.49 -40.74 6.37
CA GLU A 70 28.94 -40.94 6.47
C GLU A 70 29.43 -41.31 7.90
N GLY A 71 28.60 -41.12 8.94
CA GLY A 71 28.87 -41.56 10.32
C GLY A 71 28.25 -42.92 10.63
#